data_AF-A0A258YNQ3-F1
#
_entry.id   AF-A0A258YNQ3-F1
#
_cell.length_a   1.000
_cell.length_b   1.000
_cell.length_c   1.000
_cell.angle_alpha   90.00
_cell.angle_beta   90.00
_cell.angle_gamma   90.00
#
_symmetry.space_group_name_H-M   'P 1'
#
loop_
_entity.id
_entity.type
_entity.pdbx_description
1 polymer ?
#
loop_
_entity_poly.entity_id
_entity_poly.type
_entity_poly.pdbx_seq_one_letter_code
_entity_poly.pdbx_strand_id
1 'polypeptide(L)' 'MLEIKLDRSSFKAQNAILASNHAHYYKNLSWVQRLEIANYLNSVAYNYPLNNPPKMDKFKFSSRSIK' A
#
# COMPACT_ATOMS: atom_id res chain seq x y z
N MET A 1 11.49 25.77 14.67
CA MET A 1 12.09 24.43 14.46
C MET A 1 11.03 23.41 14.85
N LEU A 2 10.52 22.60 13.92
CA LEU A 2 9.50 21.60 14.24
C LEU A 2 10.15 20.50 15.09
N GLU A 3 9.68 20.34 16.32
CA GLU A 3 10.17 19.35 17.26
C GLU A 3 9.72 17.96 16.79
N ILE A 4 10.60 17.22 16.12
CA ILE A 4 10.32 15.88 15.60
C ILE A 4 10.35 14.91 16.78
N LYS A 5 9.29 14.91 17.59
CA LYS A 5 9.13 14.01 18.72
C LYS A 5 8.87 12.61 18.17
N LEU A 6 9.77 11.67 18.45
CA LEU A 6 9.62 10.27 18.05
C LEU A 6 8.30 9.73 18.62
N ASP A 7 7.38 9.33 17.74
CA ASP A 7 6.11 8.73 18.14
C ASP A 7 6.32 7.28 18.61
N ARG A 8 6.35 7.12 19.93
CA ARG A 8 6.54 5.84 20.62
C ARG A 8 5.28 4.98 20.66
N SER A 9 4.14 5.47 20.12
CA SER A 9 2.88 4.72 20.05
C SER A 9 2.75 3.83 18.81
N SER A 10 3.63 4.02 17.82
CA SER A 10 3.64 3.26 16.56
C SER A 10 3.92 1.77 16.75
N PHE A 11 4.63 1.39 17.82
CA PHE A 11 4.95 -0.01 18.12
C PHE A 11 3.94 -0.60 19.10
N LYS A 12 3.05 -1.46 18.59
CA LYS A 12 2.31 -2.41 19.43
C LYS A 12 3.25 -3.53 19.86
N ALA A 13 3.31 -3.80 21.16
CA ALA A 13 3.87 -5.05 21.67
C ALA A 13 2.95 -6.21 21.25
N GLN A 14 3.23 -6.81 20.10
CA GLN A 14 2.48 -7.93 19.53
C GLN A 14 3.37 -9.15 19.36
N ASN A 15 2.80 -10.34 19.57
CA ASN A 15 3.52 -11.60 19.34
C ASN A 15 3.83 -11.75 17.85
N ALA A 16 5.04 -12.22 17.50
CA ALA A 16 5.47 -12.39 16.10
C ALA A 16 4.52 -13.27 15.27
N ILE A 17 3.87 -14.25 15.91
CA ILE A 17 2.87 -15.14 15.30
C ILE A 17 1.59 -14.38 14.93
N LEU A 18 1.18 -13.42 15.76
CA LEU A 18 0.01 -12.59 15.47
C LEU A 18 0.35 -11.52 14.42
N ALA A 19 1.57 -10.98 14.47
CA ALA A 19 2.07 -10.06 13.46
C ALA A 19 2.13 -10.75 12.08
N SER A 20 2.59 -12.00 11.96
CA SER A 20 2.67 -12.66 10.66
C SER A 20 1.31 -12.99 10.02
N ASN A 21 0.21 -12.94 10.78
CA ASN A 21 -1.13 -13.29 10.29
C ASN A 21 -1.87 -12.12 9.59
N HIS A 22 -1.17 -11.33 8.79
CA HIS A 22 -1.77 -10.25 8.00
C HIS A 22 -2.70 -10.79 6.90
N ALA A 23 -2.41 -11.97 6.35
CA ALA A 23 -3.19 -12.56 5.27
C ALA A 23 -4.64 -12.85 5.68
N HIS A 24 -4.88 -13.32 6.91
CA HIS A 24 -6.24 -13.58 7.39
C HIS A 24 -7.07 -12.30 7.50
N TYR A 25 -6.46 -11.19 7.96
CA TYR A 25 -7.13 -9.90 8.04
C TYR A 25 -7.59 -9.41 6.66
N TYR A 26 -6.69 -9.39 5.67
CA TYR A 26 -7.04 -8.91 4.32
C TYR A 26 -8.03 -9.82 3.58
N LYS A 27 -8.05 -11.13 3.89
CA LYS A 27 -9.03 -12.07 3.33
C LYS A 27 -10.47 -11.73 3.73
N ASN A 28 -10.66 -11.23 4.95
CA ASN A 28 -11.98 -10.91 5.49
C ASN A 28 -12.53 -9.55 5.02
N LEU A 29 -11.72 -8.73 4.34
CA LEU A 29 -12.14 -7.44 3.80
C LEU A 29 -12.93 -7.58 2.49
N SER A 30 -13.76 -6.60 2.20
CA SER A 30 -14.41 -6.50 0.89
C SER A 30 -13.37 -6.19 -0.19
N TRP A 31 -13.69 -6.50 -1.45
CA TRP A 31 -12.79 -6.19 -2.56
C TRP A 31 -12.52 -4.68 -2.70
N VAL A 32 -13.51 -3.83 -2.36
CA VAL A 32 -13.37 -2.36 -2.38
C VAL A 32 -12.32 -1.91 -1.37
N GLN A 33 -12.43 -2.37 -0.13
CA GLN A 33 -11.47 -2.06 0.94
C GLN A 33 -10.06 -2.54 0.61
N ARG A 34 -9.94 -3.73 0.00
CA ARG A 34 -8.64 -4.24 -0.47
C ARG A 34 -8.01 -3.32 -1.52
N LEU A 35 -8.83 -2.77 -2.42
CA LEU A 35 -8.37 -1.90 -3.49
C LEU A 35 -7.95 -0.52 -2.95
N GLU A 36 -8.67 0.01 -1.96
CA GLU A 36 -8.29 1.23 -1.24
C GLU A 36 -6.95 1.08 -0.52
N ILE A 37 -6.74 -0.04 0.19
CA ILE A 37 -5.47 -0.35 0.86
C ILE A 37 -4.34 -0.46 -0.16
N ALA A 38 -4.57 -1.16 -1.28
CA ALA A 38 -3.57 -1.27 -2.34
C ALA A 38 -3.23 0.11 -2.94
N ASN A 39 -4.23 0.97 -3.16
CA ASN A 39 -3.99 2.34 -3.64
C ASN A 39 -3.16 3.16 -2.66
N TYR A 40 -3.43 3.05 -1.36
CA TYR A 40 -2.64 3.70 -0.32
C TYR A 40 -1.19 3.21 -0.28
N LEU A 41 -0.98 1.89 -0.35
CA LEU A 41 0.38 1.32 -0.37
C LEU A 41 1.16 1.78 -1.61
N ASN A 42 0.50 1.86 -2.76
CA ASN A 42 1.11 2.42 -3.98
C ASN A 42 1.43 3.91 -3.82
N SER A 43 0.56 4.70 -3.20
CA SER A 43 0.80 6.14 -2.99
C SER A 43 2.00 6.39 -2.08
N VAL A 44 2.19 5.55 -1.06
CA VAL A 44 3.38 5.56 -0.21
C VAL A 44 4.63 5.13 -0.97
N ALA A 45 4.57 4.02 -1.73
CA ALA A 45 5.71 3.48 -2.45
C ALA A 45 6.24 4.39 -3.56
N TYR A 46 5.34 5.07 -4.28
CA TYR A 46 5.67 5.95 -5.40
C TYR A 46 5.57 7.44 -5.06
N ASN A 47 5.34 7.76 -3.77
CA ASN A 47 5.29 9.12 -3.23
C ASN A 47 4.37 10.07 -4.03
N TYR A 48 3.11 9.68 -4.22
CA TYR A 48 2.09 10.52 -4.86
C TYR A 48 0.89 10.76 -3.94
N PRO A 49 0.11 11.85 -4.13
CA PRO A 49 -1.10 12.09 -3.33
C PRO A 49 -2.18 11.05 -3.64
N LEU A 50 -2.80 10.45 -2.62
CA LEU A 50 -3.76 9.34 -2.75
C LEU A 50 -4.89 9.58 -3.78
N ASN A 51 -5.35 10.84 -3.89
CA ASN A 51 -6.43 11.26 -4.78
C ASN A 51 -5.95 11.80 -6.14
N ASN A 52 -4.64 11.82 -6.37
CA ASN A 52 -4.03 12.32 -7.60
C ASN A 52 -2.87 11.42 -8.05
N PRO A 53 -3.17 10.17 -8.47
CA PRO A 53 -2.14 9.27 -8.96
C PRO A 53 -1.51 9.79 -10.26
N PRO A 54 -0.21 9.53 -10.49
CA PRO A 54 0.45 9.87 -11.73
C PRO A 54 -0.21 9.16 -12.92
N LYS A 55 -0.26 9.83 -14.07
CA LYS A 55 -0.83 9.25 -15.29
C LYS A 55 0.00 8.04 -15.71
N MET A 56 -0.65 6.90 -15.85
CA MET A 56 -0.04 5.67 -16.35
C MET A 56 0.33 5.83 -17.83
N ASP A 57 1.58 5.57 -18.17
CA ASP A 57 2.01 5.43 -19.57
C ASP A 57 1.61 4.05 -20.10
N LYS A 58 0.59 4.02 -20.96
CA LYS A 58 0.04 2.80 -21.55
C LYS A 58 0.91 2.23 -22.68
N PHE A 59 1.89 2.99 -23.18
CA PHE A 59 2.71 2.59 -24.32
C PHE A 59 4.03 1.92 -23.91
N LYS A 60 4.43 2.05 -22.64
CA LYS A 60 5.70 1.49 -22.13
C LYS A 60 5.75 -0.05 -22.15
N PHE A 61 4.60 -0.72 -22.03
CA PHE A 61 4.48 -2.17 -22.10
C PHE A 61 3.61 -2.57 -23.29
N SER A 62 4.14 -2.43 -24.50
CA SER A 62 3.53 -3.00 -25.71
C SER A 62 4.08 -4.41 -25.93
N SER A 63 3.24 -5.43 -25.78
CA SER A 63 3.56 -6.79 -26.22
C SER A 63 3.01 -6.99 -27.64
N ARG A 64 3.90 -7.14 -28.62
CA ARG A 64 3.50 -7.51 -29.99
C ARG A 64 3.36 -9.04 -30.04
N SER A 65 2.25 -9.56 -30.57
CA SER A 65 2.14 -10.98 -30.86
C SER A 65 3.20 -11.35 -31.89
N ILE A 66 4.08 -12.30 -31.55
CA ILE A 66 4.95 -12.94 -32.53
C ILE A 66 4.01 -13.78 -33.41
N LYS A 67 4.07 -13.55 -34.72
CA LYS A 67 3.30 -14.30 -35.72
C LYS A 67 4.17 -15.40 -36.29
#